data_AF-A0A943J4C4-F1
#
_entry.id   AF-A0A943J4C4-F1
#
_cell.length_a   1.000
_cell.length_b   1.000
_cell.length_c   1.000
_cell.angle_alpha   90.00
_cell.angle_beta   90.00
_cell.angle_gamma   90.00
#
_symmetry.space_group_name_H-M   'P 1'
#
loop_
_entity.id
_entity.type
_entity.pdbx_description
1 polymer ?
#
loop_
_entity_poly.entity_id
_entity_poly.type
_entity_poly.pdbx_seq_one_letter_code
_entity_poly.pdbx_strand_id
1 'polypeptide(L)'
;MAIVLNGLHHWRHTRRPAGSDSLLQSPSLKSEDTIIIFADAGFSFYLHGRDRKAKKLVSRIPATLLCVHGNHEVRPESLPELYHEGKRFGADVMVENAFRTFFSLWAERSMT
;
A
#
# COMPACT_ATOMS: atom_id res chain seq x y z
N MET A 1 -10.15 -2.36 13.58
CA MET A 1 -9.87 -0.91 13.72
C MET A 1 -9.27 -0.39 12.42
N ALA A 2 -9.43 0.89 12.09
CA ALA A 2 -8.77 1.51 10.92
C ALA A 2 -7.73 2.54 11.37
N ILE A 3 -6.49 2.40 10.92
CA ILE A 3 -5.42 3.38 11.16
C ILE A 3 -5.14 4.09 9.84
N VAL A 4 -5.26 5.42 9.83
CA VAL A 4 -5.01 6.24 8.64
C VAL A 4 -3.64 6.89 8.75
N LEU A 5 -2.79 6.66 7.75
CA LEU A 5 -1.48 7.28 7.63
C LEU A 5 -1.41 8.16 6.38
N ASN A 6 -0.68 9.25 6.47
CA ASN A 6 -0.34 10.08 5.32
C ASN A 6 1.00 9.60 4.73
N GLY A 7 1.03 9.26 3.44
CA GLY A 7 2.26 8.87 2.76
C GLY A 7 3.08 10.04 2.22
N LEU A 8 2.65 11.30 2.43
CA LEU A 8 3.44 12.52 2.26
C LEU A 8 4.60 12.62 3.28
N HIS A 9 5.47 11.61 3.32
CA HIS A 9 6.77 11.74 3.94
C HIS A 9 7.83 11.78 2.84
N HIS A 10 8.76 12.71 3.02
CA HIS A 10 9.81 13.10 2.09
C HIS A 10 10.74 11.91 1.72
N TRP A 11 10.27 11.03 0.84
CA TRP A 11 10.97 9.85 0.32
C TRP A 11 12.25 10.18 -0.47
N ARG A 12 12.47 11.45 -0.80
CA ARG A 12 13.67 11.93 -1.50
C ARG A 12 14.97 11.67 -0.73
N HIS A 13 14.92 11.45 0.59
CA HIS A 13 16.13 11.25 1.40
C HIS A 13 16.11 10.04 2.36
N THR A 14 14.96 9.45 2.68
CA THR A 14 14.87 8.30 3.58
C THR A 14 14.68 6.99 2.79
N ARG A 15 15.55 6.01 3.04
CA ARG A 15 15.59 4.72 2.33
C ARG A 15 14.42 3.76 2.71
N ARG A 16 13.28 4.23 3.22
CA ARG A 16 12.25 3.39 3.85
C ARG A 16 10.80 3.88 3.63
N PRO A 17 9.82 2.95 3.52
CA PRO A 17 8.40 3.27 3.42
C PRO A 17 7.78 3.97 4.61
N ALA A 18 6.77 4.79 4.32
CA ALA A 18 6.10 5.66 5.28
C ALA A 18 5.63 4.86 6.50
N GLY A 19 6.14 5.22 7.68
CA GLY A 19 5.69 4.70 8.97
C GLY A 19 5.92 3.21 9.22
N SER A 20 6.67 2.48 8.37
CA SER A 20 6.80 1.02 8.51
C SER A 20 7.43 0.60 9.84
N ASP A 21 8.40 1.37 10.33
CA ASP A 21 9.08 1.08 11.60
C ASP A 21 8.13 1.30 12.80
N SER A 22 7.29 2.33 12.75
CA SER A 22 6.28 2.63 13.78
C SER A 22 5.13 1.61 13.78
N LEU A 23 4.72 1.14 12.59
CA LEU A 23 3.68 0.13 12.46
C LEU A 23 4.15 -1.27 12.92
N LEU A 24 5.38 -1.65 12.57
CA LEU A 24 5.96 -2.93 13.02
C LEU A 24 6.17 -2.98 14.54
N GLN A 25 6.33 -1.83 15.18
CA GLN A 25 6.46 -1.72 16.64
C GLN A 25 5.12 -1.50 17.35
N SER A 26 4.00 -1.38 16.62
CA SER A 26 2.70 -1.12 17.23
C SER A 26 2.16 -2.38 17.93
N PRO A 27 1.98 -2.40 19.27
CA PRO A 27 1.77 -3.65 20.02
C PRO A 27 0.37 -4.31 19.90
N SER A 28 -0.47 -3.96 18.93
CA SER A 28 -1.88 -4.38 18.96
C SER A 28 -2.54 -4.63 17.62
N LEU A 29 -1.80 -4.61 16.51
CA LEU A 29 -2.38 -4.91 15.20
C LEU A 29 -2.71 -6.40 15.06
N LYS A 30 -3.91 -6.67 14.55
CA LYS A 30 -4.42 -8.02 14.29
C LYS A 30 -4.93 -8.12 12.86
N SER A 31 -5.11 -9.35 12.37
CA SER A 31 -5.43 -9.63 10.96
C SER A 31 -6.72 -8.97 10.45
N GLU A 32 -7.64 -8.68 11.37
CA GLU A 32 -8.89 -7.96 11.16
C GLU A 32 -8.73 -6.44 11.07
N ASP A 33 -7.58 -5.89 11.47
CA ASP A 33 -7.29 -4.48 11.35
C ASP A 33 -6.94 -4.12 9.91
N THR A 34 -7.30 -2.89 9.54
CA THR A 34 -6.99 -2.32 8.23
C THR A 34 -6.21 -1.03 8.42
N ILE A 35 -5.10 -0.91 7.72
CA ILE A 35 -4.30 0.31 7.65
C ILE A 35 -4.54 0.92 6.29
N ILE A 36 -4.99 2.17 6.27
CA ILE A 36 -5.21 2.93 5.05
C ILE A 36 -4.09 3.96 4.93
N ILE A 37 -3.33 3.90 3.84
CA ILE A 37 -2.25 4.85 3.55
C ILE A 37 -2.69 5.71 2.37
N PHE A 38 -2.79 7.01 2.60
CA PHE A 38 -3.17 7.97 1.56
C PHE A 38 -1.96 8.56 0.87
N ALA A 39 -1.91 8.38 -0.45
CA ALA A 39 -0.98 8.97 -1.41
C ALA A 39 0.51 8.67 -1.15
N ASP A 40 1.30 8.59 -2.21
CA ASP A 40 2.77 8.56 -2.19
C ASP A 40 3.40 7.59 -1.17
N ALA A 41 2.78 6.42 -0.99
CA ALA A 41 3.23 5.43 -0.03
C ALA A 41 4.63 4.88 -0.39
N GLY A 42 5.00 4.96 -1.67
CA GLY A 42 6.31 4.63 -2.24
C GLY A 42 6.46 3.15 -2.56
N PHE A 43 5.35 2.42 -2.72
CA PHE A 43 5.35 1.01 -3.07
C PHE A 43 5.41 0.77 -4.58
N SER A 44 5.10 1.78 -5.39
CA SER A 44 5.20 1.70 -6.86
C SER A 44 5.91 2.91 -7.44
N PHE A 45 6.97 3.40 -6.78
CA PHE A 45 7.70 4.60 -7.20
C PHE A 45 8.89 4.27 -8.10
N TYR A 46 9.72 3.28 -7.74
CA TYR A 46 10.96 3.01 -8.46
C TYR A 46 10.88 1.84 -9.47
N LEU A 47 9.82 1.04 -9.42
CA LEU A 47 9.57 -0.13 -10.29
C LEU A 47 10.69 -1.18 -10.31
N HIS A 48 11.41 -1.32 -9.20
CA HIS A 48 12.51 -2.28 -9.09
C HIS A 48 12.60 -2.86 -7.67
N GLY A 49 13.70 -3.55 -7.35
CA GLY A 49 13.86 -4.28 -6.10
C GLY A 49 13.63 -3.49 -4.79
N ARG A 50 13.71 -2.16 -4.77
CA ARG A 50 13.39 -1.34 -3.57
C ARG A 50 11.91 -1.42 -3.20
N ASP A 51 11.03 -1.26 -4.18
CA ASP A 51 9.57 -1.33 -4.02
C ASP A 51 9.16 -2.70 -3.50
N ARG A 52 9.76 -3.76 -4.08
CA ARG A 52 9.54 -5.14 -3.62
C ARG A 52 10.01 -5.36 -2.18
N LYS A 53 11.12 -4.74 -1.76
CA LYS A 53 11.60 -4.81 -0.35
C LYS A 53 10.63 -4.08 0.59
N ALA A 54 10.13 -2.92 0.20
CA ALA A 54 9.14 -2.16 0.96
C ALA A 54 7.84 -2.97 1.13
N LYS A 55 7.28 -3.50 0.05
CA LYS A 55 6.10 -4.38 0.07
C LYS A 55 6.31 -5.61 0.96
N LYS A 56 7.45 -6.30 0.84
CA LYS A 56 7.80 -7.44 1.71
C LYS A 56 7.85 -7.08 3.19
N LEU A 57 8.35 -5.89 3.53
CA LEU A 57 8.44 -5.43 4.91
C LEU A 57 7.03 -5.22 5.48
N VAL A 58 6.17 -4.53 4.75
CA VAL A 58 4.81 -4.23 5.23
C VAL A 58 3.88 -5.43 5.20
N SER A 59 4.11 -6.42 4.33
CA SER A 59 3.37 -7.69 4.37
C SER A 59 3.62 -8.53 5.63
N ARG A 60 4.62 -8.17 6.46
CA ARG A 60 4.85 -8.79 7.78
C ARG A 60 3.97 -8.18 8.87
N ILE A 61 3.36 -7.03 8.61
CA ILE A 61 2.42 -6.42 9.53
C ILE A 61 1.16 -7.30 9.52
N PRO A 62 0.68 -7.78 10.68
CA PRO A 62 -0.47 -8.66 10.76
C PRO A 62 -1.76 -7.86 10.59
N ALA A 63 -1.89 -7.06 9.53
CA ALA A 63 -3.05 -6.25 9.20
C ALA A 63 -3.23 -6.19 7.69
N THR A 64 -4.44 -5.83 7.23
CA THR A 64 -4.67 -5.52 5.81
C THR A 64 -4.18 -4.11 5.52
N LEU A 65 -3.39 -3.92 4.46
CA LEU A 65 -2.94 -2.62 4.00
C LEU A 65 -3.68 -2.21 2.72
N LEU A 66 -4.29 -1.04 2.75
CA LEU A 66 -4.97 -0.41 1.64
C LEU A 66 -4.25 0.89 1.30
N CYS A 67 -3.60 0.94 0.15
CA CYS A 67 -2.82 2.10 -0.28
C CYS A 67 -3.53 2.82 -1.42
N VAL A 68 -3.85 4.09 -1.20
CA VAL A 68 -4.37 4.96 -2.25
C VAL A 68 -3.18 5.61 -2.93
N HIS A 69 -3.07 5.47 -4.25
CA HIS A 69 -1.89 5.97 -4.98
C HIS A 69 -1.86 7.50 -4.99
N GLY A 70 -0.65 8.05 -4.84
CA GLY A 70 -0.40 9.48 -5.05
C GLY A 70 0.10 9.79 -6.45
N ASN A 71 0.39 11.06 -6.73
CA ASN A 71 0.83 11.50 -8.06
C ASN A 71 2.28 11.09 -8.39
N HIS A 72 3.07 10.65 -7.41
CA HIS A 72 4.44 10.21 -7.63
C HIS A 72 4.59 8.70 -7.88
N GLU A 73 3.54 7.91 -7.61
CA GLU A 73 3.56 6.46 -7.85
C GLU A 73 3.02 6.11 -9.21
N VAL A 74 3.65 5.11 -9.84
CA VAL A 74 3.19 4.50 -11.07
C VAL A 74 1.83 3.86 -10.83
N ARG A 75 0.97 3.97 -11.85
CA ARG A 75 -0.39 3.47 -11.83
C ARG A 75 -0.39 1.94 -11.92
N PRO A 76 -1.09 1.20 -11.03
CA PRO A 76 -1.14 -0.26 -11.10
C PRO A 76 -1.66 -0.77 -12.45
N GLU A 77 -2.57 -0.02 -13.09
CA GLU A 77 -3.14 -0.32 -14.39
C GLU A 77 -2.09 -0.29 -15.50
N SER A 78 -1.00 0.46 -15.32
CA SER A 78 0.14 0.46 -16.24
C SER A 78 1.11 -0.71 -16.02
N LEU A 79 0.86 -1.55 -15.01
CA LEU A 79 1.66 -2.70 -14.62
C LEU A 79 0.82 -4.00 -14.63
N PRO A 80 0.21 -4.37 -15.76
CA PRO A 80 -0.70 -5.53 -15.86
C PRO A 80 -0.02 -6.88 -15.57
N GLU A 81 1.31 -6.94 -15.66
CA GLU A 81 2.08 -8.14 -15.29
C GLU A 81 2.16 -8.35 -13.77
N LEU A 82 1.95 -7.30 -12.98
CA LEU A 82 2.06 -7.31 -11.52
C LEU A 82 0.69 -7.24 -10.84
N TYR A 83 -0.23 -6.44 -11.39
CA TYR A 83 -1.52 -6.16 -10.79
C TYR A 83 -2.68 -6.66 -11.63
N HIS A 84 -3.73 -7.10 -10.94
CA HIS A 84 -5.03 -7.42 -11.54
C HIS A 84 -6.16 -6.82 -10.69
N GLU A 85 -7.32 -6.62 -11.30
CA GLU A 85 -8.49 -6.13 -10.59
C GLU A 85 -9.03 -7.20 -9.61
N GLY A 86 -9.53 -6.75 -8.47
CA GLY A 86 -10.19 -7.56 -7.46
C GLY A 86 -11.17 -6.73 -6.65
N LYS A 87 -11.87 -7.36 -5.70
CA LYS A 87 -12.81 -6.67 -4.80
C LYS A 87 -12.36 -6.74 -3.35
N ARG A 88 -12.38 -5.60 -2.67
CA ARG A 88 -12.14 -5.51 -1.22
C ARG A 88 -12.94 -4.39 -0.60
N PHE A 89 -13.51 -4.63 0.57
CA PHE A 89 -14.32 -3.63 1.30
C PHE A 89 -15.49 -3.04 0.47
N GLY A 90 -16.01 -3.81 -0.49
CA GLY A 90 -17.05 -3.33 -1.41
C GLY A 90 -16.56 -2.45 -2.57
N ALA A 91 -15.25 -2.16 -2.65
CA ALA A 91 -14.63 -1.38 -3.72
C ALA A 91 -13.78 -2.26 -4.66
N ASP A 92 -13.59 -1.76 -5.89
CA ASP A 92 -12.63 -2.34 -6.83
C ASP A 92 -11.22 -1.92 -6.45
N VAL A 93 -10.33 -2.91 -6.32
CA VAL A 93 -8.93 -2.75 -5.90
C VAL A 93 -8.00 -3.37 -6.94
N MET A 94 -6.77 -2.89 -6.99
CA MET A 94 -5.68 -3.52 -7.73
C MET A 94 -4.86 -4.40 -6.78
N VAL A 95 -4.74 -5.68 -7.14
CA VAL A 95 -4.16 -6.74 -6.32
C VAL A 95 -2.86 -7.24 -6.94
N GLU A 96 -1.78 -7.30 -6.15
CA GLU A 96 -0.54 -7.98 -6.52
C GLU A 96 -0.47 -9.32 -5.79
N ASN A 97 -0.49 -10.43 -6.52
CA ASN A 97 -0.55 -11.79 -5.94
C ASN A 97 0.61 -12.11 -5.00
N ALA A 98 1.77 -11.48 -5.20
CA ALA A 98 2.93 -11.65 -4.34
C ALA A 98 2.71 -11.12 -2.91
N PHE A 99 1.71 -10.25 -2.70
CA PHE A 99 1.47 -9.54 -1.43
C PHE A 99 0.00 -9.56 -1.05
N ARG A 100 -0.43 -10.65 -0.41
CA ARG A 100 -1.84 -10.94 -0.09
C ARG A 100 -2.54 -9.92 0.83
N THR A 101 -1.77 -9.12 1.58
CA THR A 101 -2.30 -8.08 2.46
C THR A 101 -2.20 -6.69 1.87
N PHE A 102 -1.65 -6.53 0.67
CA PHE A 102 -1.43 -5.24 0.03
C PHE A 102 -2.45 -5.03 -1.10
N PHE A 103 -3.25 -3.97 -0.97
CA PHE A 103 -4.24 -3.57 -1.95
C PHE A 103 -3.98 -2.13 -2.38
N SER A 104 -4.13 -1.88 -3.67
CA SER A 104 -4.00 -0.56 -4.25
C SER A 104 -5.35 -0.03 -4.73
N LEU A 105 -5.61 1.26 -4.51
CA LEU A 105 -6.84 1.94 -4.91
C LEU A 105 -6.58 3.19 -5.75
N TRP A 106 -7.51 3.44 -6.67
CA TRP A 106 -7.74 4.75 -7.28
C TRP A 106 -8.94 5.43 -6.62
N ALA A 107 -8.74 6.65 -6.11
CA ALA A 107 -9.80 7.42 -5.46
C ALA A 107 -10.94 7.81 -6.43
N GLU A 108 -10.69 7.90 -7.74
CA GLU A 108 -11.67 8.38 -8.72
C GLU A 108 -12.48 7.25 -9.42
N ARG A 109 -12.21 5.95 -9.17
CA ARG A 109 -13.11 4.82 -9.60
C ARG A 109 -14.07 4.34 -8.53
N SER A 110 -13.90 4.80 -7.29
CA SER A 110 -14.59 4.19 -6.15
C SER A 110 -15.95 4.81 -5.82
N MET A 111 -16.54 5.60 -6.74
CA MET A 111 -17.88 6.17 -6.57
C MET A 111 -18.69 6.06 -7.87
N THR A 112 -19.21 4.87 -8.14
CA THR A 112 -20.37 4.67 -9.02
C THR A 112 -21.29 3.64 -8.38
#